data_AF-A0A9X3LID0-F1
#
_entry.id   AF-A0A9X3LID0-F1
#
_cell.length_a   1.000
_cell.length_b   1.000
_cell.length_c   1.000
_cell.angle_alpha   90.00
_cell.angle_beta   90.00
_cell.angle_gamma   90.00
#
_symmetry.space_group_name_H-M   'P 1'
#
loop_
_entity.id
_entity.type
_entity.pdbx_description
1 polymer ?
#
loop_
_entity_poly.entity_id
_entity_poly.type
_entity_poly.pdbx_seq_one_letter_code
_entity_poly.pdbx_strand_id
1 'polypeptide(L)'
;MYPQQIHEYLIRFFKENNCQIVKEHDHYITVQLTIDMDKKIMNRPYYWQYIENTDGVPSPAQITLITDQNKLTEDIKGEVLHFGSPRLNQIFQATNDLGSFVHMYERVAENSNGQPILTPWLGVNYKVSYFSDQTKEMLYSLGINLMTGEMKHSFQEEIRELDLDANMPKNAFDLMYIIKPLRGLERLDAAVESLIQQDDHTWADEAKSRWQKDRQVLEHFYEAMDNKPECYEMEKKAMDEQYQTKIKLDIVNGGLFYIT
;
A
#
# COMPACT_ATOMS: atom_id res chain seq x y z
N MET A 1 -3.53 4.08 -14.00
CA MET A 1 -2.65 2.96 -14.40
C MET A 1 -3.07 2.52 -15.79
N TYR A 2 -2.14 2.46 -16.75
CA TYR A 2 -2.45 2.03 -18.12
C TYR A 2 -2.64 0.50 -18.20
N PRO A 3 -3.40 -0.02 -19.20
CA PRO A 3 -3.63 -1.45 -19.37
C PRO A 3 -2.35 -2.31 -19.34
N GLN A 4 -1.27 -1.83 -19.97
CA GLN A 4 0.03 -2.52 -19.99
C GLN A 4 0.67 -2.61 -18.60
N GLN A 5 0.59 -1.55 -17.80
CA GLN A 5 1.10 -1.56 -16.43
C GLN A 5 0.31 -2.53 -15.55
N ILE A 6 -1.02 -2.61 -15.75
CA ILE A 6 -1.86 -3.60 -15.06
C ILE A 6 -1.42 -5.01 -15.44
N HIS A 7 -1.16 -5.25 -16.72
CA HIS A 7 -0.71 -6.54 -17.22
C HIS A 7 0.61 -7.00 -16.59
N GLU A 8 1.63 -6.16 -16.63
CA GLU A 8 2.95 -6.43 -16.03
C GLU A 8 2.84 -6.66 -14.51
N TYR A 9 2.03 -5.84 -13.83
CA TYR A 9 1.77 -5.98 -12.41
C TYR A 9 1.13 -7.34 -12.07
N LEU A 10 0.11 -7.77 -12.82
CA LEU A 10 -0.56 -9.05 -12.59
C LEU A 10 0.37 -10.23 -12.78
N ILE A 11 1.19 -10.23 -13.84
CA ILE A 11 2.19 -11.28 -14.08
C ILE A 11 3.14 -11.38 -12.89
N ARG A 12 3.67 -10.25 -12.43
CA ARG A 12 4.55 -10.21 -11.26
C ARG A 12 3.85 -10.75 -10.02
N PHE A 13 2.66 -10.23 -9.72
CA PHE A 13 1.87 -10.64 -8.55
C PHE A 13 1.64 -12.16 -8.50
N PHE A 14 1.21 -12.77 -9.60
CA PHE A 14 0.94 -14.22 -9.63
C PHE A 14 2.22 -15.05 -9.58
N LYS A 15 3.33 -14.60 -10.19
CA LYS A 15 4.63 -15.27 -10.11
C LYS A 15 5.17 -15.27 -8.67
N GLU A 16 5.16 -14.12 -8.00
CA GLU A 16 5.63 -14.00 -6.60
C GLU A 16 4.77 -14.84 -5.63
N ASN A 17 3.49 -15.03 -5.94
CA ASN A 17 2.58 -15.87 -5.16
C ASN A 17 2.55 -17.34 -5.62
N ASN A 18 3.54 -17.78 -6.39
CA ASN A 18 3.69 -19.16 -6.87
C ASN A 18 2.43 -19.71 -7.59
N CYS A 19 1.65 -18.84 -8.23
CA CYS A 19 0.53 -19.26 -9.07
C CYS A 19 1.03 -19.64 -10.46
N GLN A 20 0.47 -20.71 -11.03
CA GLN A 20 0.87 -21.19 -12.35
C GLN A 20 0.18 -20.37 -13.44
N ILE A 21 0.95 -19.70 -14.29
CA ILE A 21 0.44 -19.04 -15.49
C ILE A 21 0.20 -20.11 -16.56
N VAL A 22 -1.07 -20.38 -16.86
CA VAL A 22 -1.51 -21.39 -17.83
C VAL A 22 -1.43 -20.85 -19.25
N LYS A 23 -1.80 -19.57 -19.44
CA LYS A 23 -1.67 -18.85 -20.71
C LYS A 23 -1.27 -17.42 -20.45
N GLU A 24 -0.27 -16.96 -21.22
CA GLU A 24 0.20 -15.58 -21.23
C GLU A 24 -0.02 -15.01 -22.62
N HIS A 25 -0.67 -13.86 -22.71
CA HIS A 25 -0.91 -13.13 -23.95
C HIS A 25 -0.85 -11.64 -23.65
N ASP A 26 -0.45 -10.80 -24.60
CA ASP A 26 -0.28 -9.35 -24.43
C ASP A 26 -1.47 -8.58 -23.82
N HIS A 27 -2.68 -9.16 -23.82
CA HIS A 27 -3.93 -8.48 -23.43
C HIS A 27 -4.76 -9.27 -22.41
N TYR A 28 -4.36 -10.50 -22.07
CA TYR A 28 -5.02 -11.30 -21.04
C TYR A 28 -4.06 -12.36 -20.48
N ILE A 29 -4.31 -12.75 -19.23
CA ILE A 29 -3.58 -13.87 -18.60
C ILE A 29 -4.58 -14.89 -18.08
N THR A 30 -4.22 -16.17 -18.18
CA THR A 30 -4.96 -17.25 -17.51
C THR A 30 -4.07 -17.88 -16.47
N VAL A 31 -4.53 -17.89 -15.22
CA VAL A 31 -3.75 -18.30 -14.06
C VAL A 31 -4.51 -19.36 -13.28
N GLN A 32 -3.81 -20.44 -12.94
CA GLN A 32 -4.27 -21.41 -11.96
C GLN A 32 -3.84 -20.94 -10.57
N LEU A 33 -4.82 -20.68 -9.71
CA LEU A 33 -4.58 -20.17 -8.37
C LEU A 33 -4.06 -21.28 -7.45
N THR A 34 -3.30 -20.87 -6.43
CA THR A 34 -3.02 -21.70 -5.25
C THR A 34 -4.20 -21.67 -4.28
N ILE A 35 -4.22 -22.57 -3.29
CA ILE A 35 -5.26 -22.59 -2.24
C ILE A 35 -5.32 -21.24 -1.52
N ASP A 36 -4.17 -20.70 -1.13
CA ASP A 36 -4.08 -19.44 -0.37
C ASP A 36 -4.55 -18.25 -1.22
N MET A 37 -4.15 -18.20 -2.48
CA MET A 37 -4.55 -17.12 -3.37
C MET A 37 -6.04 -17.18 -3.70
N ASP A 38 -6.59 -18.37 -3.93
CA ASP A 38 -8.02 -18.54 -4.13
C ASP A 38 -8.83 -18.04 -2.92
N LYS A 39 -8.46 -18.44 -1.70
CA LYS A 39 -9.09 -17.94 -0.47
C LYS A 39 -9.05 -16.41 -0.36
N LYS A 40 -7.93 -15.79 -0.74
CA LYS A 40 -7.73 -14.33 -0.66
C LYS A 40 -8.54 -13.57 -1.71
N ILE A 41 -8.54 -14.01 -2.97
CA ILE A 41 -9.10 -13.20 -4.06
C ILE A 41 -10.46 -13.68 -4.57
N MET A 42 -10.82 -14.97 -4.43
CA MET A 42 -12.00 -15.54 -5.10
C MET A 42 -13.31 -15.48 -4.30
N ASN A 43 -13.31 -14.85 -3.13
CA ASN A 43 -14.49 -14.61 -2.27
C ASN A 43 -15.48 -15.80 -2.24
N ARG A 44 -14.96 -17.01 -1.98
CA ARG A 44 -15.75 -18.25 -1.93
C ARG A 44 -15.71 -18.94 -0.55
N PRO A 45 -16.08 -18.25 0.53
CA PRO A 45 -15.90 -18.75 1.89
C PRO A 45 -16.63 -20.09 2.13
N TYR A 46 -17.84 -20.26 1.59
CA TYR A 46 -18.63 -21.48 1.76
C TYR A 46 -17.99 -22.73 1.11
N TYR A 47 -17.33 -22.55 -0.04
CA TYR A 47 -16.62 -23.65 -0.70
C TYR A 47 -15.47 -24.15 0.16
N TRP A 48 -14.64 -23.22 0.66
CA TRP A 48 -13.50 -23.56 1.50
C TRP A 48 -13.93 -24.15 2.84
N GLN A 49 -14.96 -23.58 3.47
CA GLN A 49 -15.52 -24.11 4.72
C GLN A 49 -16.07 -25.53 4.53
N TYR A 50 -16.73 -25.82 3.41
CA TYR A 50 -17.19 -27.19 3.12
C TYR A 50 -16.00 -28.15 2.97
N ILE A 51 -15.03 -27.81 2.12
CA ILE A 51 -13.86 -28.66 1.86
C ILE A 51 -13.07 -28.96 3.14
N GLU A 52 -12.88 -27.96 4.00
CA GLU A 52 -12.18 -28.11 5.29
C GLU A 52 -12.96 -28.97 6.29
N ASN A 53 -14.29 -28.91 6.28
CA ASN A 53 -15.13 -29.71 7.17
C ASN A 53 -15.28 -31.17 6.70
N THR A 54 -15.14 -31.43 5.40
CA THR A 54 -15.34 -32.76 4.82
C THR A 54 -14.06 -33.49 4.45
N ASP A 55 -12.89 -32.96 4.81
CA ASP A 55 -11.56 -33.42 4.35
C ASP A 55 -11.52 -33.63 2.82
N GLY A 56 -12.18 -32.73 2.09
CA GLY A 56 -12.29 -32.80 0.63
C GLY A 56 -10.98 -32.48 -0.07
N VAL A 57 -10.79 -32.95 -1.29
CA VAL A 57 -9.62 -32.55 -2.11
C VAL A 57 -9.81 -31.11 -2.58
N PRO A 58 -8.90 -30.18 -2.22
CA PRO A 58 -9.04 -28.78 -2.59
C PRO A 58 -8.84 -28.60 -4.11
N SER A 59 -9.78 -27.91 -4.74
CA SER A 59 -9.70 -27.50 -6.15
C SER A 59 -9.73 -25.97 -6.24
N PRO A 60 -8.56 -25.31 -6.29
CA PRO A 60 -8.48 -23.88 -6.57
C PRO A 60 -8.94 -23.57 -8.01
N ALA A 61 -9.52 -22.39 -8.24
CA ALA A 61 -9.99 -22.03 -9.57
C ALA A 61 -8.85 -21.57 -10.49
N GLN A 62 -9.12 -21.76 -11.77
CA GLN A 62 -8.43 -21.09 -12.86
C GLN A 62 -9.21 -19.84 -13.25
N ILE A 63 -8.53 -18.69 -13.35
CA ILE A 63 -9.15 -17.42 -13.76
C ILE A 63 -8.48 -16.89 -15.02
N THR A 64 -9.27 -16.25 -15.87
CA THR A 64 -8.79 -15.50 -17.04
C THR A 64 -9.07 -14.02 -16.81
N LEU A 65 -8.01 -13.21 -16.80
CA LEU A 65 -8.04 -11.79 -16.53
C LEU A 65 -7.66 -11.02 -17.79
N ILE A 66 -8.56 -10.17 -18.27
CA ILE A 66 -8.41 -9.42 -19.53
C ILE A 66 -8.03 -7.98 -19.18
N THR A 67 -6.88 -7.51 -19.64
CA THR A 67 -6.38 -6.16 -19.35
C THR A 67 -6.72 -5.14 -20.44
N ASP A 68 -6.92 -5.58 -21.68
CA ASP A 68 -7.35 -4.70 -22.78
C ASP A 68 -8.37 -5.41 -23.68
N GLN A 69 -9.65 -5.05 -23.52
CA GLN A 69 -10.73 -5.66 -24.30
C GLN A 69 -10.78 -5.16 -25.75
N ASN A 70 -10.29 -3.94 -26.02
CA ASN A 70 -10.40 -3.31 -27.35
C ASN A 70 -9.44 -3.91 -28.37
N LYS A 71 -8.42 -4.62 -27.92
CA LYS A 71 -7.39 -5.26 -28.77
C LYS A 71 -7.57 -6.76 -28.91
N LEU A 72 -8.63 -7.34 -28.35
CA LEU A 72 -8.93 -8.76 -28.50
C LEU A 72 -9.54 -9.03 -29.87
N THR A 73 -8.91 -9.89 -30.65
CA THR A 73 -9.43 -10.42 -31.92
C THR A 73 -10.33 -11.64 -31.73
N GLU A 74 -10.31 -12.25 -30.54
CA GLU A 74 -11.06 -13.47 -30.20
C GLU A 74 -12.02 -13.22 -29.03
N ASP A 75 -13.16 -13.91 -29.03
CA ASP A 75 -14.13 -13.88 -27.93
C ASP A 75 -13.65 -14.75 -26.76
N ILE A 76 -12.82 -14.14 -25.90
CA ILE A 76 -12.25 -14.80 -24.74
C ILE A 76 -13.16 -14.58 -23.54
N LYS A 77 -13.62 -15.69 -22.94
CA LYS A 77 -14.35 -15.65 -21.67
C LYS A 77 -13.37 -15.36 -20.53
N GLY A 78 -13.49 -14.18 -19.94
CA GLY A 78 -12.66 -13.75 -18.81
C GLY A 78 -13.24 -12.52 -18.11
N GLU A 79 -12.64 -12.17 -16.98
CA GLU A 79 -12.99 -10.97 -16.23
C GLU A 79 -12.16 -9.78 -16.73
N VAL A 80 -12.84 -8.70 -17.15
CA VAL A 80 -12.16 -7.49 -17.65
C VAL A 80 -11.68 -6.64 -16.48
N LEU A 81 -10.37 -6.44 -16.43
CA LEU A 81 -9.69 -5.63 -15.44
C LEU A 81 -9.34 -4.25 -16.00
N HIS A 82 -9.79 -3.24 -15.28
CA HIS A 82 -9.41 -1.86 -15.47
C HIS A 82 -9.11 -1.24 -14.10
N PHE A 83 -8.46 -0.09 -14.12
CA PHE A 83 -8.20 0.65 -12.88
C PHE A 83 -9.54 1.02 -12.21
N GLY A 84 -9.71 0.64 -10.95
CA GLY A 84 -10.98 0.77 -10.22
C GLY A 84 -11.88 -0.47 -10.24
N SER A 85 -11.55 -1.51 -11.02
CA SER A 85 -12.30 -2.76 -10.99
C SER A 85 -12.20 -3.45 -9.61
N PRO A 86 -13.29 -4.06 -9.10
CA PRO A 86 -13.30 -4.67 -7.77
C PRO A 86 -12.21 -5.74 -7.59
N ARG A 87 -11.96 -6.56 -8.62
CA ARG A 87 -10.94 -7.60 -8.60
C ARG A 87 -9.54 -7.04 -8.51
N LEU A 88 -9.23 -6.00 -9.30
CA LEU A 88 -7.91 -5.39 -9.24
C LEU A 88 -7.66 -4.77 -7.85
N ASN A 89 -8.69 -4.17 -7.24
CA ASN A 89 -8.60 -3.68 -5.87
C ASN A 89 -8.37 -4.82 -4.85
N GLN A 90 -9.02 -5.98 -4.99
CA GLN A 90 -8.76 -7.15 -4.15
C GLN A 90 -7.31 -7.64 -4.29
N ILE A 91 -6.76 -7.62 -5.50
CA ILE A 91 -5.35 -7.99 -5.74
C ILE A 91 -4.39 -6.98 -5.10
N PHE A 92 -4.69 -5.68 -5.20
CA PHE A 92 -3.90 -4.65 -4.51
C PHE A 92 -3.95 -4.81 -2.99
N GLN A 93 -5.13 -5.08 -2.42
CA GLN A 93 -5.28 -5.37 -1.00
C GLN A 93 -4.49 -6.60 -0.58
N ALA A 94 -4.60 -7.70 -1.32
CA ALA A 94 -3.84 -8.92 -1.06
C ALA A 94 -2.33 -8.67 -1.12
N THR A 95 -1.86 -7.83 -2.05
CA THR A 95 -0.45 -7.43 -2.15
C THR A 95 0.01 -6.66 -0.92
N ASN A 96 -0.79 -5.69 -0.47
CA ASN A 96 -0.48 -4.92 0.74
C ASN A 96 -0.45 -5.82 1.97
N ASP A 97 -1.41 -6.74 2.12
CA ASP A 97 -1.46 -7.65 3.26
C ASP A 97 -0.21 -8.55 3.32
N LEU A 98 0.17 -9.12 2.17
CA LEU A 98 1.32 -10.01 2.04
C LEU A 98 2.67 -9.29 2.15
N GLY A 99 2.74 -8.04 1.71
CA GLY A 99 3.95 -7.20 1.72
C GLY A 99 4.01 -6.20 2.86
N SER A 100 3.11 -6.29 3.85
CA SER A 100 2.99 -5.30 4.93
C SER A 100 4.20 -5.28 5.85
N PHE A 101 4.83 -6.44 6.08
CA PHE A 101 5.99 -6.59 6.94
C PHE A 101 6.99 -7.61 6.38
N VAL A 102 8.27 -7.22 6.30
CA VAL A 102 9.36 -8.07 5.80
C VAL A 102 10.47 -8.21 6.82
N HIS A 103 11.18 -9.34 6.77
CA HIS A 103 12.39 -9.57 7.55
C HIS A 103 13.50 -9.99 6.59
N MET A 104 14.53 -9.15 6.46
CA MET A 104 15.55 -9.30 5.43
C MET A 104 16.97 -9.12 5.99
N TYR A 105 17.92 -9.79 5.36
CA TYR A 105 19.34 -9.79 5.70
C TYR A 105 20.15 -9.35 4.48
N GLU A 106 21.16 -8.51 4.71
CA GLU A 106 22.13 -8.16 3.68
C GLU A 106 22.99 -9.37 3.31
N ARG A 107 23.03 -9.69 2.01
CA ARG A 107 23.90 -10.74 1.48
C ARG A 107 25.32 -10.19 1.37
N VAL A 108 26.16 -10.61 2.30
CA VAL A 108 27.57 -10.24 2.27
C VAL A 108 28.37 -11.29 1.50
N ALA A 109 29.24 -10.83 0.59
CA ALA A 109 30.13 -11.69 -0.17
C ALA A 109 31.05 -12.50 0.77
N GLU A 110 31.15 -13.81 0.52
CA GLU A 110 31.96 -14.76 1.32
C GLU A 110 33.47 -14.48 1.29
N ASN A 111 33.92 -13.57 0.42
CA ASN A 111 35.34 -13.26 0.18
C ASN A 111 35.92 -12.17 1.10
N SER A 112 35.13 -11.67 2.06
CA SER A 112 35.59 -10.71 3.06
C SER A 112 36.35 -11.44 4.18
N ASN A 113 37.56 -11.00 4.52
CA ASN A 113 38.39 -11.54 5.62
C ASN A 113 37.81 -11.22 7.01
N GLY A 114 36.58 -11.63 7.29
CA GLY A 114 35.86 -11.43 8.55
C GLY A 114 34.40 -11.84 8.44
N GLN A 115 33.81 -12.30 9.54
CA GLN A 115 32.37 -12.53 9.61
C GLN A 115 31.68 -11.15 9.73
N PRO A 116 30.81 -10.78 8.77
CA PRO A 116 30.12 -9.50 8.82
C PRO A 116 29.17 -9.45 10.02
N ILE A 117 29.14 -8.30 10.68
CA ILE A 117 28.25 -8.02 11.80
C ILE A 117 27.03 -7.30 11.21
N LEU A 118 25.86 -7.91 11.34
CA LEU A 118 24.62 -7.28 10.89
C LEU A 118 23.95 -6.54 12.04
N THR A 119 23.69 -5.26 11.82
CA THR A 119 22.98 -4.39 12.76
C THR A 119 21.48 -4.40 12.45
N PRO A 120 20.60 -4.51 13.46
CA PRO A 120 19.16 -4.49 13.26
C PRO A 120 18.65 -3.06 13.02
N TRP A 121 17.95 -2.87 11.92
CA TRP A 121 17.23 -1.67 11.55
C TRP A 121 15.74 -1.96 11.40
N LEU A 122 14.91 -1.05 11.90
CA LEU A 122 13.49 -1.04 11.62
C LEU A 122 13.21 0.02 10.56
N GLY A 123 12.74 -0.40 9.39
CA GLY A 123 12.31 0.47 8.31
C GLY A 123 10.79 0.58 8.27
N VAL A 124 10.26 1.78 8.11
CA VAL A 124 8.82 2.03 7.97
C VAL A 124 8.58 3.09 6.90
N ASN A 125 7.66 2.78 5.99
CA ASN A 125 7.21 3.70 4.95
C ASN A 125 5.83 4.25 5.33
N TYR A 126 5.77 5.55 5.57
CA TYR A 126 4.59 6.30 5.94
C TYR A 126 4.00 7.02 4.74
N LYS A 127 2.67 7.04 4.65
CA LYS A 127 1.91 7.90 3.76
C LYS A 127 1.16 8.93 4.58
N VAL A 128 1.44 10.20 4.33
CA VAL A 128 0.73 11.34 4.94
C VAL A 128 -0.17 11.94 3.88
N SER A 129 -1.49 11.88 4.11
CA SER A 129 -2.49 12.46 3.24
C SER A 129 -3.09 13.70 3.90
N TYR A 130 -2.87 14.86 3.28
CA TYR A 130 -3.47 16.13 3.65
C TYR A 130 -4.75 16.31 2.85
N PHE A 131 -5.89 16.36 3.53
CA PHE A 131 -7.22 16.52 2.94
C PHE A 131 -7.73 17.94 3.16
N SER A 132 -8.22 18.56 2.08
CA SER A 132 -9.07 19.74 2.03
C SER A 132 -10.01 19.62 0.82
N ASP A 133 -10.27 20.71 0.10
CA ASP A 133 -10.76 20.71 -1.27
C ASP A 133 -9.88 19.90 -2.25
N GLN A 134 -8.61 19.74 -1.94
CA GLN A 134 -7.66 18.91 -2.67
C GLN A 134 -7.01 17.89 -1.72
N THR A 135 -6.62 16.75 -2.26
CA THR A 135 -5.84 15.76 -1.51
C THR A 135 -4.39 15.82 -1.95
N LYS A 136 -3.48 16.13 -1.02
CA LYS A 136 -2.03 16.05 -1.22
C LYS A 136 -1.50 14.86 -0.45
N GLU A 137 -0.80 13.96 -1.13
CA GLU A 137 -0.19 12.79 -0.50
C GLU A 137 1.34 12.91 -0.54
N MET A 138 1.99 12.61 0.58
CA MET A 138 3.43 12.60 0.75
C MET A 138 3.86 11.23 1.28
N LEU A 139 4.98 10.71 0.78
CA LEU A 139 5.58 9.47 1.24
C LEU A 139 6.87 9.77 2.01
N TYR A 140 6.97 9.22 3.22
CA TYR A 140 8.16 9.33 4.06
C TYR A 140 8.69 7.93 4.32
N SER A 141 9.95 7.70 3.97
CA SER A 141 10.66 6.49 4.33
C SER A 141 11.59 6.78 5.49
N LEU A 142 11.39 6.11 6.62
CA LEU A 142 12.23 6.28 7.81
C LEU A 142 12.80 4.94 8.25
N GLY A 143 14.04 5.00 8.75
CA GLY A 143 14.74 3.87 9.36
C GLY A 143 15.20 4.24 10.75
N ILE A 144 15.17 3.30 11.69
CA ILE A 144 15.81 3.46 13.00
C ILE A 144 16.70 2.26 13.31
N ASN A 145 17.93 2.54 13.70
CA ASN A 145 18.85 1.54 14.20
C ASN A 145 18.39 1.08 15.60
N LEU A 146 18.07 -0.20 15.75
CA LEU A 146 17.54 -0.75 17.01
C LEU A 146 18.62 -0.98 18.08
N MET A 147 19.89 -0.72 17.77
CA MET A 147 21.00 -0.72 18.73
C MET A 147 21.25 0.68 19.28
N THR A 148 21.43 1.65 18.39
CA THR A 148 21.88 3.01 18.75
C THR A 148 20.72 3.99 18.91
N GLY A 149 19.58 3.72 18.27
CA GLY A 149 18.46 4.66 18.14
C GLY A 149 18.69 5.75 17.10
N GLU A 150 19.76 5.63 16.29
CA GLU A 150 20.00 6.52 15.15
C GLU A 150 18.85 6.42 14.14
N MET A 151 18.37 7.57 13.67
CA MET A 151 17.30 7.65 12.69
C MET A 151 17.85 8.09 11.34
N LYS A 152 17.34 7.47 10.28
CA LYS A 152 17.65 7.80 8.89
C LYS A 152 16.38 8.16 8.13
N HIS A 153 16.48 9.19 7.31
CA HIS A 153 15.47 9.55 6.33
C HIS A 153 15.78 8.87 4.99
N SER A 154 14.77 8.67 4.15
CA SER A 154 14.92 8.01 2.84
C SER A 154 15.50 6.60 2.94
N PHE A 155 15.21 5.88 4.02
CA PHE A 155 15.80 4.56 4.32
C PHE A 155 15.52 3.51 3.22
N GLN A 156 14.38 3.61 2.55
CA GLN A 156 14.02 2.75 1.41
C GLN A 156 15.00 2.87 0.23
N GLU A 157 15.57 4.06 -0.01
CA GLU A 157 16.54 4.25 -1.10
C GLU A 157 17.86 3.55 -0.76
N GLU A 158 18.30 3.59 0.51
CA GLU A 158 19.49 2.84 0.97
C GLU A 158 19.28 1.33 0.82
N ILE A 159 18.14 0.81 1.30
CA ILE A 159 17.79 -0.61 1.18
C ILE A 159 17.78 -1.06 -0.29
N ARG A 160 17.27 -0.22 -1.19
CA ARG A 160 17.14 -0.57 -2.62
C ARG A 160 18.49 -0.82 -3.30
N GLU A 161 19.57 -0.23 -2.79
CA GLU A 161 20.93 -0.41 -3.32
C GLU A 161 21.60 -1.68 -2.77
N LEU A 162 21.03 -2.30 -1.72
CA LEU A 162 21.58 -3.50 -1.08
C LEU A 162 21.01 -4.79 -1.69
N ASP A 163 21.83 -5.84 -1.71
CA ASP A 163 21.37 -7.20 -2.03
C ASP A 163 20.81 -7.85 -0.76
N LEU A 164 19.48 -7.90 -0.66
CA LEU A 164 18.77 -8.43 0.50
C LEU A 164 18.15 -9.80 0.21
N ASP A 165 18.21 -10.69 1.20
CA ASP A 165 17.57 -12.01 1.17
C ASP A 165 16.74 -12.25 2.44
N ALA A 166 15.66 -13.01 2.34
CA ALA A 166 14.89 -13.44 3.49
C ALA A 166 15.66 -14.49 4.34
N ASN A 167 16.60 -15.20 3.73
CA ASN A 167 17.42 -16.20 4.37
C ASN A 167 18.68 -15.60 4.97
N MET A 168 18.94 -15.94 6.24
CA MET A 168 20.15 -15.51 6.93
C MET A 168 21.40 -16.12 6.27
N PRO A 169 22.42 -15.31 5.92
CA PRO A 169 23.69 -15.83 5.45
C PRO A 169 24.39 -16.62 6.56
N LYS A 170 24.86 -17.84 6.23
CA LYS A 170 25.45 -18.79 7.19
C LYS A 170 26.68 -18.26 7.94
N ASN A 171 27.35 -17.24 7.37
CA ASN A 171 28.60 -16.69 7.88
C ASN A 171 28.45 -15.37 8.65
N ALA A 172 27.23 -14.87 8.86
CA ALA A 172 26.98 -13.59 9.53
C ALA A 172 26.61 -13.74 11.01
N PHE A 173 26.95 -12.72 11.81
CA PHE A 173 26.46 -12.59 13.19
C PHE A 173 25.30 -11.60 13.27
N ASP A 174 24.21 -12.06 13.89
CA ASP A 174 23.04 -11.24 14.20
C ASP A 174 23.23 -10.58 15.58
N LEU A 175 23.16 -9.24 15.62
CA LEU A 175 23.09 -8.50 16.87
C LEU A 175 21.65 -8.42 17.36
N MET A 176 21.43 -8.85 18.60
CA MET A 176 20.15 -8.66 19.29
C MET A 176 19.85 -7.18 19.46
N TYR A 177 18.64 -6.75 19.06
CA TYR A 177 18.18 -5.40 19.27
C TYR A 177 18.12 -5.04 20.76
N ILE A 178 18.64 -3.86 21.11
CA ILE A 178 18.53 -3.28 22.47
C ILE A 178 17.18 -2.56 22.59
N ILE A 179 16.77 -1.87 21.53
CA ILE A 179 15.49 -1.19 21.40
C ILE A 179 14.51 -2.16 20.77
N LYS A 180 13.44 -2.52 21.48
CA LYS A 180 12.40 -3.38 20.93
C LYS A 180 11.76 -2.73 19.69
N PRO A 181 11.43 -3.49 18.61
CA PRO A 181 10.83 -2.95 17.40
C PRO A 181 9.62 -2.05 17.66
N LEU A 182 8.74 -2.42 18.59
CA LEU A 182 7.57 -1.60 18.95
C LEU A 182 7.96 -0.21 19.51
N ARG A 183 9.02 -0.13 20.32
CA ARG A 183 9.55 1.16 20.79
C ARG A 183 10.28 1.92 19.69
N GLY A 184 10.87 1.22 18.73
CA GLY A 184 11.41 1.84 17.52
C GLY A 184 10.31 2.51 16.71
N LEU A 185 9.18 1.82 16.53
CA LEU A 185 8.00 2.33 15.84
C LEU A 185 7.43 3.58 16.54
N GLU A 186 7.25 3.55 17.86
CA GLU A 186 6.79 4.73 18.63
C GLU A 186 7.69 5.97 18.40
N ARG A 187 9.01 5.77 18.24
CA ARG A 187 9.96 6.86 17.95
C ARG A 187 9.84 7.35 16.51
N LEU A 188 9.62 6.45 15.56
CA LEU A 188 9.39 6.81 14.16
C LEU A 188 8.07 7.59 14.01
N ASP A 189 7.01 7.16 14.71
CA ASP A 189 5.73 7.86 14.72
C ASP A 189 5.89 9.30 15.24
N ALA A 190 6.60 9.48 16.37
CA ALA A 190 6.90 10.81 16.91
C ALA A 190 7.76 11.65 15.95
N ALA A 191 8.68 11.03 15.21
CA ALA A 191 9.49 11.73 14.20
C ALA A 191 8.63 12.21 13.02
N VAL A 192 7.71 11.38 12.52
CA VAL A 192 6.77 11.78 11.45
C VAL A 192 5.83 12.88 11.93
N GLU A 193 5.29 12.78 13.15
CA GLU A 193 4.46 13.84 13.73
C GLU A 193 5.23 15.17 13.81
N SER A 194 6.50 15.14 14.19
CA SER A 194 7.34 16.35 14.21
C SER A 194 7.57 16.92 12.82
N LEU A 195 7.77 16.07 11.79
CA LEU A 195 7.88 16.51 10.40
C LEU A 195 6.58 17.19 9.94
N ILE A 196 5.43 16.60 10.22
CA ILE A 196 4.11 17.16 9.88
C ILE A 196 3.91 18.51 10.58
N GLN A 197 4.34 18.66 11.84
CA GLN A 197 4.22 19.93 12.56
C GLN A 197 5.12 21.03 11.99
N GLN A 198 6.29 20.66 11.48
CA GLN A 198 7.26 21.59 10.87
C GLN A 198 6.96 21.92 9.41
N ASP A 199 6.15 21.09 8.73
CA ASP A 199 5.71 21.33 7.36
C ASP A 199 4.93 22.65 7.24
N ASP A 200 4.93 23.21 6.03
CA ASP A 200 4.18 24.41 5.73
C ASP A 200 2.66 24.14 5.74
N HIS A 201 1.94 24.79 6.65
CA HIS A 201 0.48 24.69 6.81
C HIS A 201 -0.31 25.74 6.04
N THR A 202 0.34 26.54 5.18
CA THR A 202 -0.33 27.54 4.32
C THR A 202 -1.49 26.94 3.52
N TRP A 203 -1.40 25.67 3.11
CA TRP A 203 -2.48 24.97 2.41
C TRP A 203 -3.80 24.95 3.19
N ALA A 204 -3.76 24.85 4.53
CA ALA A 204 -4.95 24.82 5.36
C ALA A 204 -5.60 26.21 5.44
N ASP A 205 -4.79 27.26 5.52
CA ASP A 205 -5.26 28.64 5.52
C ASP A 205 -5.85 29.03 4.16
N GLU A 206 -5.22 28.60 3.06
CA GLU A 206 -5.75 28.79 1.71
C GLU A 206 -7.08 28.07 1.50
N ALA A 207 -7.18 26.80 1.93
CA ALA A 207 -8.41 26.03 1.85
C ALA A 207 -9.54 26.71 2.64
N LYS A 208 -9.25 27.25 3.82
CA LYS A 208 -10.21 28.01 4.62
C LYS A 208 -10.65 29.31 3.93
N SER A 209 -9.72 30.02 3.28
CA SER A 209 -10.04 31.22 2.49
C SER A 209 -10.95 30.91 1.30
N ARG A 210 -10.69 29.79 0.60
CA ARG A 210 -11.54 29.30 -0.50
C ARG A 210 -12.93 28.92 0.00
N TRP A 211 -13.01 28.16 1.09
CA TRP A 211 -14.27 27.82 1.75
C TRP A 211 -15.11 29.06 2.09
N GLN A 212 -14.50 30.10 2.65
CA GLN A 212 -15.21 31.34 2.97
C GLN A 212 -15.78 32.04 1.73
N LYS A 213 -15.03 32.07 0.62
CA LYS A 213 -15.51 32.65 -0.64
C LYS A 213 -16.67 31.85 -1.22
N ASP A 214 -16.53 30.54 -1.29
CA ASP A 214 -17.57 29.67 -1.85
C ASP A 214 -18.83 29.69 -0.99
N ARG A 215 -18.68 29.76 0.34
CA ARG A 215 -19.80 29.93 1.25
C ARG A 215 -20.50 31.28 1.07
N GLN A 216 -19.78 32.37 0.84
CA GLN A 216 -20.39 33.67 0.52
C GLN A 216 -21.18 33.61 -0.78
N VAL A 217 -20.66 32.91 -1.79
CA VAL A 217 -21.39 32.68 -3.06
C VAL A 217 -22.69 31.92 -2.79
N LEU A 218 -22.63 30.83 -2.02
CA LEU A 218 -23.81 30.08 -1.62
C LEU A 218 -24.80 30.96 -0.86
N GLU A 219 -24.35 31.73 0.13
CA GLU A 219 -25.21 32.63 0.90
C GLU A 219 -25.90 33.69 0.01
N HIS A 220 -25.19 34.25 -0.97
CA HIS A 220 -25.74 35.21 -1.92
C HIS A 220 -26.84 34.60 -2.82
N PHE A 221 -26.65 33.36 -3.31
CA PHE A 221 -27.66 32.69 -4.14
C PHE A 221 -29.01 32.50 -3.43
N TYR A 222 -29.01 32.33 -2.11
CA TYR A 222 -30.20 32.10 -1.30
C TYR A 222 -30.62 33.32 -0.45
N GLU A 223 -29.98 34.49 -0.64
CA GLU A 223 -30.22 35.72 0.14
C GLU A 223 -31.65 36.26 0.02
N ALA A 224 -32.25 36.12 -1.17
CA ALA A 224 -33.59 36.60 -1.46
C ALA A 224 -34.72 35.62 -1.06
N MET A 225 -34.39 34.46 -0.46
CA MET A 225 -35.37 33.48 -0.02
C MET A 225 -35.64 33.60 1.48
N ASP A 226 -36.86 33.97 1.86
CA ASP A 226 -37.28 34.06 3.28
C ASP A 226 -37.19 32.71 4.00
N ASN A 227 -37.44 31.60 3.28
CA ASN A 227 -37.30 30.25 3.80
C ASN A 227 -36.23 29.50 3.01
N LYS A 228 -35.11 29.19 3.67
CA LYS A 228 -34.03 28.41 3.05
C LYS A 228 -34.49 26.97 2.80
N PRO A 229 -34.41 26.49 1.56
CA PRO A 229 -34.83 25.13 1.21
C PRO A 229 -33.87 24.07 1.77
N GLU A 230 -34.31 22.82 1.87
CA GLU A 230 -33.49 21.68 2.33
C GLU A 230 -32.21 21.49 1.49
N CYS A 231 -32.25 21.85 0.20
CA CYS A 231 -31.07 21.80 -0.66
C CYS A 231 -29.94 22.74 -0.20
N TYR A 232 -30.26 23.90 0.41
CA TYR A 232 -29.25 24.80 0.97
C TYR A 232 -28.50 24.15 2.14
N GLU A 233 -29.23 23.52 3.07
CA GLU A 233 -28.60 22.86 4.23
C GLU A 233 -27.78 21.63 3.79
N MET A 234 -28.25 20.89 2.79
CA MET A 234 -27.50 19.77 2.22
C MET A 234 -26.20 20.24 1.53
N GLU A 235 -26.26 21.31 0.74
CA GLU A 235 -25.12 21.88 0.02
C GLU A 235 -24.11 22.51 0.98
N LYS A 236 -24.58 23.26 1.97
CA LYS A 236 -23.74 23.80 3.06
C LYS A 236 -23.03 22.71 3.85
N LYS A 237 -23.73 21.63 4.19
CA LYS A 237 -23.14 20.49 4.88
C LYS A 237 -22.09 19.78 4.01
N ALA A 238 -22.38 19.58 2.73
CA ALA A 238 -21.43 19.00 1.78
C ALA A 238 -20.16 19.87 1.65
N MET A 239 -20.31 21.21 1.62
CA MET A 239 -19.19 22.14 1.63
C MET A 239 -18.37 22.05 2.92
N ASP A 240 -19.03 22.02 4.07
CA ASP A 240 -18.34 21.89 5.36
C ASP A 240 -17.55 20.57 5.44
N GLU A 241 -18.09 19.47 4.93
CA GLU A 241 -17.41 18.16 4.86
C GLU A 241 -16.23 18.17 3.88
N GLN A 242 -16.39 18.79 2.69
CA GLN A 242 -15.37 18.87 1.66
C GLN A 242 -14.17 19.72 2.09
N TYR A 243 -14.42 20.86 2.73
CA TYR A 243 -13.37 21.80 3.14
C TYR A 243 -12.78 21.50 4.52
N GLN A 244 -13.26 20.47 5.21
CA GLN A 244 -12.73 20.08 6.51
C GLN A 244 -11.28 19.59 6.37
N THR A 245 -10.34 20.38 6.88
CA THR A 245 -8.93 20.02 6.84
C THR A 245 -8.63 18.84 7.76
N LYS A 246 -8.06 17.78 7.20
CA LYS A 246 -7.68 16.56 7.95
C LYS A 246 -6.32 16.08 7.48
N ILE A 247 -5.51 15.59 8.42
CA ILE A 247 -4.26 14.91 8.12
C ILE A 247 -4.46 13.45 8.50
N LYS A 248 -4.21 12.54 7.56
CA LYS A 248 -4.23 11.11 7.81
C LYS A 248 -2.83 10.55 7.67
N LEU A 249 -2.39 9.82 8.68
CA LEU A 249 -1.15 9.06 8.69
C LEU A 249 -1.48 7.58 8.52
N ASP A 250 -0.97 6.96 7.46
CA ASP A 250 -1.07 5.52 7.22
C ASP A 250 0.34 4.91 7.10
N ILE A 251 0.56 3.74 7.70
CA ILE A 251 1.76 2.93 7.44
C ILE A 251 1.48 2.10 6.18
N VAL A 252 2.32 2.26 5.16
CA VAL A 252 2.21 1.52 3.89
C VAL A 252 2.79 0.12 4.03
N ASN A 253 4.01 0.04 4.57
CA ASN A 253 4.69 -1.21 4.89
C ASN A 253 5.86 -0.91 5.86
N GLY A 254 6.41 -1.96 6.44
CA GLY A 254 7.64 -1.87 7.21
C GLY A 254 8.44 -3.17 7.16
N GLY A 255 9.55 -3.20 7.87
CA GLY A 255 10.35 -4.41 7.97
C GLY A 255 11.51 -4.30 8.92
N LEU A 256 12.04 -5.46 9.29
CA LEU A 256 13.30 -5.59 10.00
C LEU A 256 14.39 -5.94 9.00
N PHE A 257 15.44 -5.14 9.02
CA PHE A 257 16.55 -5.22 8.09
C PHE A 257 17.85 -5.40 8.88
N TYR A 258 18.60 -6.43 8.55
CA TYR A 258 19.89 -6.72 9.15
C TYR A 258 20.98 -6.35 8.15
N ILE A 259 21.57 -5.18 8.35
CA ILE A 259 22.53 -4.56 7.41
C ILE A 259 23.85 -4.24 8.12
N THR A 260 24.94 -4.23 7.35
CA THR A 260 26.30 -3.99 7.83
C THR A 260 26.58 -2.52 8.19
#